data_AF-A0A3N1NN89-F1
#
_entry.id   AF-A0A3N1NN89-F1
#
_cell.length_a   1.000
_cell.length_b   1.000
_cell.length_c   1.000
_cell.angle_alpha   90.00
_cell.angle_beta   90.00
_cell.angle_gamma   90.00
#
_symmetry.space_group_name_H-M   'P 1'
#
loop_
_entity.id
_entity.type
_entity.pdbx_description
1 polymer ?
#
loop_
_entity_poly.entity_id
_entity_poly.type
_entity_poly.pdbx_seq_one_letter_code
_entity_poly.pdbx_strand_id
1 'polypeptide(L)'
;MFKIGWQVYRERLPALVSVQRRRRIVVVGVIVAFVALAGLVVLGLFFDDGSVPVAAAVVVAVLFASGIGLIGTCFVPVGPKGWNVPPIPGIGWRTQEAVARYYRRNPPAVDPKHRDAVLHGMPETRDLLVRAAFRGYLLLGGWALALLATVLLNVFTVSSNDDIVGLSAVWILIPASGAVTAIGGIRTLGRQEQLRVEAEALPPVPPAPPARGRPGNPKGSKLSLPGD
;
A
#
# COMPACT_ATOMS: atom_id res chain seq x y z
N MET A 1 -8.65 -13.82 10.45
CA MET A 1 -8.25 -13.05 9.26
C MET A 1 -7.03 -12.16 9.50
N PHE A 2 -7.05 -11.19 10.42
CA PHE A 2 -5.91 -10.26 10.59
C PHE A 2 -4.59 -10.97 10.97
N LYS A 3 -4.63 -11.91 11.94
CA LYS A 3 -3.46 -12.73 12.33
C LYS A 3 -2.83 -13.47 11.14
N ILE A 4 -3.65 -14.09 10.29
CA ILE A 4 -3.22 -14.81 9.08
C ILE A 4 -2.55 -13.84 8.11
N GLY A 5 -3.19 -12.71 7.81
CA GLY A 5 -2.61 -11.70 6.92
C GLY A 5 -1.30 -11.12 7.45
N TRP A 6 -1.19 -10.93 8.76
CA TRP A 6 0.02 -10.44 9.42
C TRP A 6 1.17 -11.44 9.33
N GLN A 7 0.87 -12.73 9.49
CA GLN A 7 1.85 -13.80 9.31
C GLN A 7 2.37 -13.84 7.86
N VAL A 8 1.47 -13.86 6.88
CA VAL A 8 1.82 -13.82 5.45
C VAL A 8 2.68 -12.59 5.11
N TYR A 9 2.32 -11.43 5.66
CA TYR A 9 3.10 -10.20 5.50
C TYR A 9 4.52 -10.35 6.03
N ARG A 10 4.69 -10.85 7.26
CA ARG A 10 6.01 -11.03 7.89
C ARG A 10 6.89 -12.02 7.14
N GLU A 11 6.31 -13.10 6.64
CA GLU A 11 7.03 -14.14 5.90
C GLU A 11 7.45 -13.67 4.50
N ARG A 12 6.60 -12.89 3.80
CA ARG A 12 6.87 -12.46 2.42
C ARG A 12 7.67 -11.17 2.31
N LEU A 13 7.58 -10.26 3.28
CA LEU A 13 8.25 -8.96 3.22
C LEU A 13 9.78 -9.04 2.98
N PRO A 14 10.54 -9.97 3.62
CA PRO A 14 11.98 -10.10 3.37
C PRO A 14 12.31 -10.51 1.93
N ALA A 15 11.48 -11.37 1.32
CA ALA A 15 11.66 -11.80 -0.05
C ALA A 15 11.36 -10.69 -1.08
N LEU A 16 10.44 -9.77 -0.74
CA LEU A 16 9.98 -8.72 -1.67
C LEU A 16 10.77 -7.42 -1.57
N VAL A 17 11.41 -7.15 -0.44
CA VAL A 17 12.17 -5.93 -0.19
C VAL A 17 13.62 -6.30 0.12
N SER A 18 14.45 -6.28 -0.92
CA SER A 18 15.90 -6.49 -0.86
C SER A 18 16.57 -5.59 0.19
N VAL A 19 17.66 -6.07 0.77
CA VAL A 19 18.47 -5.33 1.76
C VAL A 19 18.93 -3.97 1.23
N GLN A 20 19.33 -3.88 -0.05
CA GLN A 20 19.75 -2.63 -0.67
C GLN A 20 18.62 -1.58 -0.69
N ARG A 21 17.38 -1.99 -0.99
CA ARG A 21 16.22 -1.10 -0.96
C ARG A 21 15.87 -0.66 0.45
N ARG A 22 15.95 -1.56 1.44
CA ARG A 22 15.76 -1.18 2.85
C ARG A 22 16.78 -0.13 3.28
N ARG A 23 18.05 -0.32 2.93
CA ARG A 23 19.11 0.67 3.21
C ARG A 23 18.81 2.01 2.54
N ARG A 24 18.39 2.01 1.27
CA ARG A 24 18.01 3.24 0.56
C ARG A 24 16.83 3.95 1.22
N ILE A 25 15.80 3.21 1.61
CA ILE A 25 14.65 3.72 2.35
C ILE A 25 15.11 4.41 3.63
N VAL A 26 15.94 3.74 4.44
CA VAL A 26 16.48 4.31 5.68
C VAL A 26 17.31 5.56 5.41
N VAL A 27 18.24 5.51 4.45
CA VAL A 27 19.11 6.66 4.12
C VAL A 27 18.29 7.87 3.69
N VAL A 28 17.32 7.69 2.78
CA VAL A 28 16.45 8.79 2.35
C VAL A 28 15.62 9.32 3.51
N GLY A 29 15.04 8.44 4.33
CA GLY A 29 14.26 8.85 5.51
C GLY A 29 15.09 9.67 6.49
N VAL A 30 16.33 9.24 6.76
CA VAL A 30 17.27 9.96 7.63
C VAL A 30 17.64 11.32 7.04
N ILE A 31 17.99 11.39 5.75
CA ILE A 31 18.31 12.67 5.09
C ILE A 31 17.13 13.64 5.17
N VAL A 32 15.92 13.17 4.83
CA VAL A 32 14.71 14.00 4.87
C VAL A 32 14.42 14.46 6.31
N ALA A 33 14.58 13.60 7.31
CA ALA A 33 14.43 13.98 8.71
C ALA A 33 15.44 15.07 9.12
N PHE A 34 16.71 14.94 8.74
CA PHE A 34 17.72 15.96 9.05
C PHE A 34 17.43 17.31 8.38
N VAL A 35 17.00 17.30 7.10
CA VAL A 35 16.61 18.52 6.40
C VAL A 35 15.40 19.18 7.05
N ALA A 36 14.39 18.38 7.42
CA ALA A 36 13.21 18.88 8.13
C ALA A 36 13.58 19.46 9.50
N LEU A 37 14.44 18.78 10.26
CA LEU A 37 14.91 19.24 11.56
C LEU A 37 15.67 20.57 11.44
N ALA A 38 16.59 20.69 10.48
CA ALA A 38 17.30 21.94 10.23
C ALA A 38 16.34 23.08 9.90
N GLY A 39 15.32 22.82 9.07
CA GLY A 39 14.27 23.79 8.77
C GLY A 39 13.48 24.21 10.01
N LEU A 40 13.11 23.27 10.88
CA LEU A 40 12.41 23.56 12.14
C LEU A 40 13.26 24.36 13.11
N VAL A 41 14.57 24.08 13.20
CA VAL A 41 15.51 24.86 14.02
C VAL A 41 15.60 26.29 13.49
N VAL A 42 15.73 26.47 12.18
CA VAL A 42 15.76 27.81 11.56
C VAL A 42 14.45 28.56 11.84
N LEU A 43 13.29 27.90 11.70
CA LEU A 43 12.00 28.50 12.04
C LEU A 43 11.93 28.90 13.52
N GLY A 44 12.39 28.04 14.43
CA GLY A 44 12.51 28.37 15.85
C GLY A 44 13.36 29.62 16.06
N LEU A 45 14.55 29.71 15.45
CA LEU A 45 15.42 30.87 15.63
C LEU A 45 14.81 32.20 15.16
N PHE A 46 13.89 32.18 14.19
CA PHE A 46 13.23 33.39 13.67
C PHE A 46 11.91 33.74 14.36
N PHE A 47 11.19 32.74 14.87
CA PHE A 47 9.81 32.89 15.35
C PHE A 47 9.61 32.46 16.81
N ASP A 48 10.67 32.05 17.52
CA ASP A 48 10.58 31.71 18.93
C ASP A 48 10.28 32.97 19.75
N ASP A 49 9.13 32.95 20.40
CA ASP A 49 8.63 33.96 21.33
C ASP A 49 9.00 33.62 22.79
N GLY A 50 9.71 32.52 23.03
CA GLY A 50 10.10 32.03 24.34
C GLY A 50 8.97 31.33 25.10
N SER A 51 7.82 31.08 24.45
CA SER A 51 6.67 30.42 25.08
C SER A 51 6.91 28.94 25.39
N VAL A 52 7.78 28.28 24.63
CA VAL A 52 8.05 26.84 24.75
C VAL A 52 9.43 26.58 25.38
N PRO A 53 9.52 25.77 26.45
CA PRO A 53 10.82 25.37 27.00
C PRO A 53 11.71 24.70 25.94
N VAL A 54 13.00 25.05 25.89
CA VAL A 54 13.96 24.55 24.88
C VAL A 54 13.95 23.01 24.76
N ALA A 55 13.91 22.30 25.90
CA ALA A 55 13.86 20.84 25.90
C ALA A 55 12.58 20.30 25.23
N ALA A 56 11.44 20.94 25.44
CA ALA A 56 10.17 20.59 24.80
C ALA A 56 10.20 20.90 23.30
N ALA A 57 10.74 22.06 22.90
CA ALA A 57 10.91 22.43 21.50
C ALA A 57 11.79 21.42 20.74
N VAL A 58 12.89 20.97 21.35
CA VAL A 58 13.77 19.93 20.76
C VAL A 58 13.01 18.62 20.56
N VAL A 59 12.24 18.16 21.56
CA VAL A 59 11.47 16.91 21.45
C VAL A 59 10.42 17.00 20.34
N VAL A 60 9.66 18.09 20.28
CA VAL A 60 8.66 18.33 19.24
C VAL A 60 9.32 18.35 17.87
N ALA A 61 10.43 19.08 17.72
CA ALA A 61 11.15 19.19 16.45
C ALA A 61 11.67 17.82 15.97
N VAL A 62 12.24 17.02 16.87
CA VAL A 62 12.74 15.67 16.54
C VAL A 62 11.61 14.73 16.14
N LEU A 63 10.48 14.73 16.86
CA LEU A 63 9.33 13.89 16.54
C LEU A 63 8.72 14.29 15.20
N PHE A 64 8.52 15.59 14.97
CA PHE A 64 7.94 16.10 13.73
C PHE A 64 8.86 15.82 12.52
N ALA A 65 10.16 16.07 12.67
CA ALA A 65 11.16 15.77 11.65
C ALA A 65 11.24 14.27 11.35
N SER A 66 11.16 13.41 12.37
CA SER A 66 11.11 11.96 12.20
C SER A 66 9.83 11.52 11.46
N GLY A 67 8.71 12.17 11.77
CA GLY A 67 7.45 11.98 11.05
C GLY A 67 7.58 12.31 9.56
N ILE A 68 8.14 13.47 9.24
CA ILE A 68 8.42 13.90 7.85
C ILE A 68 9.39 12.94 7.17
N GLY A 69 10.44 12.49 7.87
CA GLY A 69 11.39 11.49 7.38
C GLY A 69 10.71 10.20 6.95
N LEU A 70 9.83 9.64 7.81
CA LEU A 70 9.04 8.46 7.50
C LEU A 70 8.08 8.69 6.32
N ILE A 71 7.43 9.84 6.23
CA ILE A 71 6.59 10.18 5.07
C ILE A 71 7.46 10.27 3.80
N GLY A 72 8.64 10.87 3.89
CA GLY A 72 9.63 10.97 2.81
C GLY A 72 10.04 9.61 2.25
N THR A 73 10.14 8.60 3.11
CA THR A 73 10.47 7.23 2.68
C THR A 73 9.44 6.64 1.72
N CYS A 74 8.19 7.10 1.76
CA CYS A 74 7.12 6.64 0.88
C CYS A 74 7.39 6.96 -0.59
N PHE A 75 8.23 7.95 -0.88
CA PHE A 75 8.61 8.32 -2.25
C PHE A 75 9.75 7.45 -2.80
N VAL A 76 10.34 6.58 -1.97
CA VAL A 76 11.36 5.63 -2.41
C VAL A 76 10.70 4.39 -3.02
N PRO A 77 11.13 3.95 -4.21
CA PRO A 77 10.61 2.73 -4.82
C PRO A 77 10.83 1.48 -3.93
N VAL A 78 9.73 0.85 -3.52
CA VAL A 78 9.75 -0.41 -2.74
C VAL A 78 9.86 -1.64 -3.67
N GLY A 79 9.27 -1.56 -4.86
CA GLY A 79 9.22 -2.61 -5.88
C GLY A 79 10.01 -2.29 -7.15
N PRO A 80 10.09 -3.23 -8.11
CA PRO A 80 10.49 -2.93 -9.48
C PRO A 80 9.57 -1.86 -10.11
N LYS A 81 10.01 -1.23 -11.20
CA LYS A 81 9.19 -0.23 -11.92
C LYS A 81 7.84 -0.84 -12.31
N GLY A 82 6.75 -0.12 -12.04
CA GLY A 82 5.39 -0.58 -12.35
C GLY A 82 4.80 -1.58 -11.35
N TRP A 83 5.44 -1.85 -10.20
CA TRP A 83 4.90 -2.79 -9.20
C TRP A 83 3.50 -2.41 -8.66
N ASN A 84 3.13 -1.14 -8.76
CA ASN A 84 1.85 -0.60 -8.32
C ASN A 84 0.75 -0.72 -9.40
N VAL A 85 1.09 -1.20 -10.60
CA VAL A 85 0.12 -1.46 -11.66
C VAL A 85 -0.44 -2.86 -11.43
N PRO A 86 -1.77 -3.01 -11.27
CA PRO A 86 -2.39 -4.32 -11.18
C PRO A 86 -2.06 -5.14 -12.44
N PRO A 87 -1.74 -6.44 -12.30
CA PRO A 87 -1.47 -7.27 -13.46
C PRO A 87 -2.72 -7.36 -14.35
N ILE A 88 -2.50 -7.35 -15.67
CA ILE A 88 -3.59 -7.55 -16.64
C ILE A 88 -4.01 -9.03 -16.54
N PRO A 89 -5.25 -9.33 -16.14
CA PRO A 89 -5.62 -10.73 -15.96
C PRO A 89 -5.70 -11.42 -17.32
N GLY A 90 -5.00 -12.55 -17.49
CA GLY A 90 -5.07 -13.40 -18.69
C GLY A 90 -6.39 -14.16 -18.85
N ILE A 91 -7.39 -13.86 -18.02
CA ILE A 91 -8.71 -14.49 -17.97
C ILE A 91 -9.78 -13.58 -18.59
N GLY A 92 -10.83 -14.16 -19.17
CA GLY A 92 -11.92 -13.39 -19.77
C GLY A 92 -12.65 -12.49 -18.75
N TRP A 93 -13.17 -11.35 -19.19
CA TRP A 93 -13.79 -10.33 -18.32
C TRP A 93 -14.90 -10.88 -17.41
N ARG A 94 -15.71 -11.83 -17.91
CA ARG A 94 -16.77 -12.48 -17.11
C ARG A 94 -16.20 -13.29 -15.94
N THR A 95 -15.08 -13.99 -16.18
CA THR A 95 -14.37 -14.73 -15.14
C THR A 95 -13.72 -13.76 -14.16
N GLN A 96 -13.18 -12.63 -14.62
CA GLN A 96 -12.66 -11.59 -13.73
C GLN A 96 -13.75 -11.04 -12.80
N GLU A 97 -14.92 -10.72 -13.34
CA GLU A 97 -16.06 -10.26 -12.53
C GLU A 97 -16.55 -11.30 -11.53
N ALA A 98 -16.58 -12.58 -11.95
CA ALA A 98 -16.94 -13.68 -11.06
C ALA A 98 -15.91 -13.83 -9.92
N VAL A 99 -14.61 -13.79 -10.24
CA VAL A 99 -13.53 -13.85 -9.26
C VAL A 99 -13.54 -12.64 -8.32
N ALA A 100 -13.85 -11.45 -8.82
CA ALA A 100 -13.97 -10.24 -8.02
C ALA A 100 -15.03 -10.36 -6.89
N ARG A 101 -16.06 -11.19 -7.09
CA ARG A 101 -17.09 -11.42 -6.05
C ARG A 101 -16.53 -12.14 -4.83
N TYR A 102 -15.49 -12.98 -4.99
CA TYR A 102 -14.83 -13.67 -3.87
C TYR A 102 -14.04 -12.74 -2.96
N TYR A 103 -13.74 -11.50 -3.40
CA TYR A 103 -13.04 -10.51 -2.58
C TYR A 103 -13.98 -9.58 -1.80
N ARG A 104 -15.30 -9.77 -1.90
CA ARG A 104 -16.30 -8.95 -1.19
C ARG A 104 -16.30 -9.23 0.32
N ARG A 105 -17.03 -8.39 1.07
CA ARG A 105 -17.13 -8.51 2.54
C ARG A 105 -17.67 -9.87 2.99
N ASN A 106 -18.67 -10.39 2.27
CA ASN A 106 -19.28 -11.71 2.45
C ASN A 106 -19.09 -12.49 1.15
N PRO A 107 -17.99 -13.24 1.01
CA PRO A 107 -17.69 -13.96 -0.22
C PRO A 107 -18.63 -15.17 -0.37
N PRO A 108 -19.15 -15.46 -1.58
CA PRO A 108 -19.78 -16.74 -1.86
C PRO A 108 -18.74 -17.86 -1.90
N ALA A 109 -19.18 -19.12 -1.77
CA ALA A 109 -18.31 -20.28 -1.91
C ALA A 109 -17.62 -20.29 -3.30
N VAL A 110 -16.35 -20.68 -3.33
CA VAL A 110 -15.56 -20.75 -4.57
C VAL A 110 -16.14 -21.83 -5.49
N ASP A 111 -16.48 -21.44 -6.72
CA ASP A 111 -16.90 -22.40 -7.75
C ASP A 111 -15.65 -23.15 -8.23
N PRO A 112 -15.66 -24.49 -8.29
CA PRO A 112 -14.56 -25.27 -8.85
C PRO A 112 -14.07 -24.74 -10.20
N LYS A 113 -14.96 -24.24 -11.06
CA LYS A 113 -14.61 -23.68 -12.37
C LYS A 113 -13.70 -22.45 -12.31
N HIS A 114 -13.70 -21.73 -11.18
CA HIS A 114 -12.88 -20.54 -10.98
C HIS A 114 -11.59 -20.83 -10.20
N ARG A 115 -11.41 -22.06 -9.70
CA ARG A 115 -10.25 -22.47 -8.88
C ARG A 115 -8.92 -22.02 -9.48
N ASP A 116 -8.64 -22.42 -10.72
CA ASP A 116 -7.35 -22.16 -11.34
C ASP A 116 -7.17 -20.68 -11.67
N ALA A 117 -8.27 -19.98 -12.01
CA ALA A 117 -8.25 -18.53 -12.23
C ALA A 117 -7.94 -17.76 -10.93
N VAL A 118 -8.46 -18.22 -9.79
CA VAL A 118 -8.18 -17.65 -8.47
C VAL A 118 -6.71 -17.90 -8.09
N LEU A 119 -6.23 -19.14 -8.23
CA LEU A 119 -4.86 -19.52 -7.85
C LEU A 119 -3.80 -18.86 -8.74
N HIS A 120 -4.08 -18.65 -10.02
CA HIS A 120 -3.12 -18.06 -10.96
C HIS A 120 -2.76 -16.60 -10.62
N GLY A 121 -3.74 -15.76 -10.24
CA GLY A 121 -3.53 -14.33 -9.95
C GLY A 121 -3.11 -14.00 -8.52
N MET A 122 -3.17 -14.99 -7.61
CA MET A 122 -2.90 -14.80 -6.18
C MET A 122 -1.48 -14.35 -5.84
N PRO A 123 -0.40 -14.95 -6.40
CA PRO A 123 0.97 -14.61 -6.02
C PRO A 123 1.30 -13.13 -6.29
N GLU A 124 0.96 -12.62 -7.46
CA GLU A 124 1.24 -11.25 -7.87
C GLU A 124 0.43 -10.24 -7.04
N THR A 125 -0.86 -10.52 -6.83
CA THR A 125 -1.74 -9.68 -6.02
C THR A 125 -1.26 -9.63 -4.57
N ARG A 126 -0.83 -10.77 -4.01
CA ARG A 126 -0.26 -10.85 -2.66
C ARG A 126 1.00 -10.00 -2.55
N ASP A 127 1.91 -10.09 -3.50
CA ASP A 127 3.17 -9.35 -3.47
C ASP A 127 2.94 -7.83 -3.57
N LEU A 128 1.96 -7.41 -4.39
CA LEU A 128 1.51 -6.02 -4.45
C LEU A 128 0.97 -5.56 -3.09
N LEU A 129 0.06 -6.34 -2.49
CA LEU A 129 -0.54 -6.01 -1.18
C LEU A 129 0.51 -5.94 -0.05
N VAL A 130 1.52 -6.80 -0.04
CA VAL A 130 2.60 -6.75 0.96
C VAL A 130 3.42 -5.46 0.83
N ARG A 131 3.78 -5.07 -0.39
CA ARG A 131 4.51 -3.81 -0.63
C ARG A 131 3.66 -2.58 -0.31
N ALA A 132 2.37 -2.61 -0.66
CA ALA A 132 1.42 -1.56 -0.35
C ALA A 132 1.23 -1.41 1.17
N ALA A 133 1.08 -2.53 1.90
CA ALA A 133 0.96 -2.54 3.35
C ALA A 133 2.22 -1.99 4.02
N PHE A 134 3.41 -2.39 3.56
CA PHE A 134 4.69 -1.87 4.07
C PHE A 134 4.79 -0.35 3.92
N ARG A 135 4.46 0.19 2.74
CA ARG A 135 4.41 1.65 2.51
C ARG A 135 3.34 2.32 3.37
N GLY A 136 2.17 1.70 3.51
CA GLY A 136 1.09 2.18 4.38
C GLY A 136 1.53 2.30 5.84
N TYR A 137 2.31 1.33 6.35
CA TYR A 137 2.84 1.39 7.71
C TYR A 137 3.87 2.51 7.92
N LEU A 138 4.73 2.76 6.93
CA LEU A 138 5.67 3.88 6.99
C LEU A 138 4.92 5.22 7.01
N LEU A 139 3.90 5.36 6.16
CA LEU A 139 3.05 6.54 6.12
C LEU A 139 2.31 6.73 7.45
N LEU A 140 1.70 5.66 7.99
CA LEU A 140 0.96 5.70 9.25
C LEU A 140 1.88 6.02 10.43
N GLY A 141 3.08 5.43 10.49
CA GLY A 141 4.08 5.74 11.51
C GLY A 141 4.53 7.19 11.43
N GLY A 142 4.78 7.71 10.23
CA GLY A 142 5.15 9.11 10.03
C GLY A 142 4.07 10.09 10.49
N TRP A 143 2.81 9.83 10.13
CA TRP A 143 1.67 10.61 10.61
C TRP A 143 1.47 10.52 12.11
N ALA A 144 1.63 9.34 12.71
CA ALA A 144 1.51 9.17 14.16
C ALA A 144 2.55 10.02 14.91
N LEU A 145 3.79 10.08 14.43
CA LEU A 145 4.83 10.93 15.03
C LEU A 145 4.53 12.43 14.85
N ALA A 146 4.09 12.85 13.66
CA ALA A 146 3.74 14.25 13.40
C ALA A 146 2.54 14.71 14.25
N LEU A 147 1.51 13.87 14.39
CA LEU A 147 0.37 14.13 15.26
C LEU A 147 0.79 14.19 16.73
N LEU A 148 1.62 13.26 17.19
CA LEU A 148 2.14 13.26 18.55
C LEU A 148 2.92 14.55 18.85
N ALA A 149 3.79 14.97 17.93
CA ALA A 149 4.53 16.24 18.05
C ALA A 149 3.58 17.45 18.13
N THR A 150 2.52 17.47 17.32
CA THR A 150 1.51 18.54 17.33
C THR A 150 0.72 18.57 18.64
N VAL A 151 0.34 17.40 19.15
CA VAL A 151 -0.35 17.30 20.46
C VAL A 151 0.56 17.78 21.58
N LEU A 152 1.83 17.36 21.59
CA LEU A 152 2.80 17.80 22.59
C LEU A 152 3.03 19.31 22.53
N LEU A 153 3.18 19.88 21.33
CA LEU A 153 3.31 21.32 21.15
C LEU A 153 2.13 22.06 21.77
N ASN A 154 0.89 21.65 21.44
CA ASN A 154 -0.31 22.22 22.02
C ASN A 154 -0.34 22.11 23.55
N VAL A 155 0.03 20.95 24.11
CA VAL A 155 0.08 20.78 25.58
C VAL A 155 1.08 21.74 26.23
N PHE A 156 2.22 22.01 25.58
CA PHE A 156 3.21 22.94 26.10
C PHE A 156 2.84 24.41 25.93
N THR A 157 1.97 24.75 24.97
CA THR A 157 1.50 26.12 24.73
C THR A 157 0.12 26.41 25.33
N VAL A 158 -0.55 25.43 25.98
CA VAL A 158 -1.85 25.63 26.64
C VAL A 158 -1.78 26.69 27.74
N SER A 159 -0.65 26.86 28.42
CA SER A 159 -0.50 27.88 29.48
C SER A 159 -0.36 29.30 28.96
N SER A 160 -0.04 29.51 27.68
CA SER A 160 0.24 30.83 27.12
C SER A 160 -0.99 31.57 26.57
N ASN A 161 -2.21 31.01 26.66
CA ASN A 161 -3.49 31.61 26.19
C ASN A 161 -3.56 32.05 24.71
N ASP A 162 -2.46 32.02 23.97
CA ASP A 162 -2.40 32.36 22.57
C ASP A 162 -2.59 31.10 21.71
N ASP A 163 -3.63 31.16 20.88
CA ASP A 163 -3.98 30.29 19.76
C ASP A 163 -3.64 28.80 19.90
N ILE A 164 -4.67 28.01 20.21
CA ILE A 164 -4.66 26.57 19.91
C ILE A 164 -4.29 26.43 18.43
N VAL A 165 -3.09 25.91 18.14
CA VAL A 165 -2.70 25.50 16.79
C VAL A 165 -3.65 24.37 16.43
N GLY A 166 -4.78 24.78 15.83
CA GLY A 166 -5.94 23.94 15.64
C GLY A 166 -5.52 22.67 14.95
N LEU A 167 -5.72 21.54 15.63
CA LEU A 167 -5.80 20.21 15.04
C LEU A 167 -6.97 20.24 14.04
N SER A 168 -6.77 20.87 12.89
CA SER A 168 -7.79 20.94 11.85
C SER A 168 -8.08 19.50 11.45
N ALA A 169 -9.36 19.16 11.26
CA ALA A 169 -9.80 17.80 10.92
C ALA A 169 -9.03 17.23 9.70
N VAL A 170 -8.49 18.11 8.84
CA VAL A 170 -7.59 17.78 7.72
C VAL A 170 -6.35 16.99 8.18
N TRP A 171 -5.73 17.33 9.33
CA TRP A 171 -4.56 16.62 9.87
C TRP A 171 -4.87 15.17 10.28
N ILE A 172 -6.13 14.85 10.57
CA ILE A 172 -6.57 13.50 10.96
C ILE A 172 -7.00 12.68 9.72
N LEU A 173 -7.58 13.33 8.71
CA LEU A 173 -8.06 12.68 7.49
C LEU A 173 -6.94 12.08 6.63
N ILE A 174 -5.77 12.72 6.58
CA ILE A 174 -4.63 12.22 5.80
C ILE A 174 -4.06 10.90 6.39
N PRO A 175 -3.83 10.76 7.70
CA PRO A 175 -3.47 9.47 8.32
C PRO A 175 -4.49 8.36 8.06
N ALA A 176 -5.78 8.70 8.01
CA ALA A 176 -6.84 7.72 7.73
C ALA A 176 -6.66 7.04 6.36
N SER A 177 -6.15 7.76 5.35
CA SER A 177 -5.81 7.17 4.05
C SER A 177 -4.67 6.14 4.13
N GLY A 178 -3.66 6.40 4.96
CA GLY A 178 -2.57 5.46 5.26
C GLY A 178 -3.08 4.22 6.00
N ALA A 179 -4.02 4.40 6.93
CA ALA A 179 -4.64 3.31 7.68
C ALA A 179 -5.40 2.33 6.78
N VAL A 180 -6.09 2.82 5.74
CA VAL A 180 -6.77 1.96 4.75
C VAL A 180 -5.77 1.05 4.04
N THR A 181 -4.63 1.58 3.59
CA THR A 181 -3.63 0.78 2.89
C THR A 181 -2.86 -0.17 3.81
N ALA A 182 -2.52 0.25 5.03
CA ALA A 182 -1.81 -0.58 6.00
C ALA A 182 -2.71 -1.69 6.58
N ILE A 183 -3.75 -1.29 7.32
CA ILE A 183 -4.63 -2.21 8.07
C ILE A 183 -5.53 -2.97 7.10
N GLY A 184 -6.09 -2.28 6.10
CA GLY A 184 -6.87 -2.90 5.04
C GLY A 184 -6.04 -3.85 4.19
N GLY A 185 -4.77 -3.52 3.91
CA GLY A 185 -3.81 -4.40 3.23
C GLY A 185 -3.59 -5.72 3.98
N ILE A 186 -3.36 -5.67 5.30
CA ILE A 186 -3.21 -6.90 6.11
C ILE A 186 -4.52 -7.71 6.15
N ARG A 187 -5.67 -7.05 6.28
CA ARG A 187 -6.96 -7.76 6.30
C ARG A 187 -7.27 -8.42 4.96
N THR A 188 -6.95 -7.76 3.84
CA THR A 188 -7.12 -8.29 2.49
C THR A 188 -6.15 -9.44 2.21
N LEU A 189 -4.90 -9.36 2.69
CA LEU A 189 -3.96 -10.49 2.66
C LEU A 189 -4.50 -11.72 3.40
N GLY A 190 -5.08 -11.53 4.59
CA GLY A 190 -5.67 -12.63 5.35
C GLY A 190 -6.88 -13.27 4.65
N ARG A 191 -7.64 -12.49 3.88
CA ARG A 191 -8.73 -13.00 3.04
C ARG A 191 -8.22 -13.74 1.81
N GLN A 192 -7.21 -13.19 1.13
CA GLN A 192 -6.54 -13.85 0.00
C GLN A 192 -5.99 -15.21 0.40
N GLU A 193 -5.36 -15.31 1.57
CA GLU A 193 -4.83 -16.58 2.07
C GLU A 193 -5.92 -17.58 2.41
N GLN A 194 -7.04 -17.14 3.00
CA GLN A 194 -8.19 -18.02 3.22
C GLN A 194 -8.77 -18.53 1.90
N LEU A 195 -8.94 -17.65 0.91
CA LEU A 195 -9.42 -18.03 -0.42
C LEU A 195 -8.46 -19.01 -1.11
N ARG A 196 -7.16 -18.89 -0.87
CA ARG A 196 -6.15 -19.83 -1.40
C ARG A 196 -6.40 -21.23 -0.85
N VAL A 197 -6.54 -21.34 0.46
CA VAL A 197 -6.79 -22.62 1.14
C VAL A 197 -8.12 -23.23 0.68
N GLU A 198 -9.18 -22.42 0.55
CA GLU A 198 -10.48 -22.87 0.04
C GLU A 198 -10.40 -23.36 -1.41
N ALA A 199 -9.69 -22.64 -2.29
CA ALA A 199 -9.52 -23.04 -3.68
C ALA A 199 -8.62 -24.27 -3.83
N GLU A 200 -7.57 -24.40 -3.02
CA GLU A 200 -6.67 -25.58 -3.03
C GLU A 200 -7.39 -26.84 -2.58
N ALA A 201 -8.37 -26.74 -1.68
CA ALA A 201 -9.19 -27.85 -1.22
C ALA A 201 -10.17 -28.37 -2.30
N LEU A 202 -10.45 -27.60 -3.35
CA LEU A 202 -11.32 -28.02 -4.45
C LEU A 202 -10.57 -28.93 -5.44
N PRO A 203 -11.26 -29.92 -6.04
CA PRO A 203 -10.66 -30.76 -7.06
C PRO A 203 -10.25 -29.93 -8.30
N PRO A 204 -9.15 -30.29 -8.97
CA PRO A 204 -8.74 -29.63 -10.21
C PRO A 204 -9.81 -29.82 -11.29
N VAL A 205 -10.14 -28.74 -12.01
CA VAL A 205 -11.10 -28.81 -13.11
C VAL A 205 -10.36 -29.17 -14.39
N PRO A 206 -10.87 -30.12 -15.21
CA PRO A 206 -10.26 -30.42 -16.49
C PRO A 206 -10.18 -29.16 -17.37
N PRO A 207 -9.07 -28.95 -18.11
CA PRO A 207 -8.93 -27.79 -18.96
C PRO A 207 -10.12 -27.69 -19.92
N ALA A 208 -10.66 -26.48 -20.07
CA ALA A 208 -11.75 -26.24 -21.00
C ALA A 208 -11.34 -26.73 -22.40
N PRO A 209 -12.22 -27.41 -23.14
CA PRO A 209 -11.93 -27.79 -24.51
C PRO A 209 -11.48 -26.56 -25.30
N PRO A 210 -10.47 -26.69 -26.18
CA PRO A 210 -10.03 -25.58 -27.01
C PRO A 210 -11.26 -24.97 -27.69
N ALA A 211 -11.36 -23.64 -27.67
CA ALA A 211 -12.47 -22.93 -28.30
C ALA A 211 -12.61 -23.49 -29.71
N ARG A 212 -13.75 -24.14 -30.01
CA ARG A 212 -14.04 -24.60 -31.38
C ARG A 212 -13.90 -23.37 -32.27
N GLY A 213 -12.83 -23.34 -33.05
CA GLY A 213 -12.62 -22.29 -34.03
C GLY A 213 -13.91 -22.18 -34.83
N ARG A 214 -14.45 -20.96 -34.94
CA ARG A 214 -15.66 -20.69 -35.71
C ARG A 214 -15.46 -21.34 -37.09
N PRO A 215 -16.26 -22.35 -37.49
CA PRO A 215 -16.17 -22.90 -38.83
C PRO A 215 -16.55 -21.78 -39.79
N GLY A 216 -15.66 -21.47 -40.73
CA GLY A 216 -15.92 -20.51 -41.79
C GLY A 216 -15.49 -19.09 -41.45
N ASN A 217 -14.21 -18.80 -41.68
CA ASN A 217 -13.93 -17.71 -42.60
C ASN A 217 -13.06 -18.32 -43.71
N PRO A 218 -13.63 -18.70 -44.87
CA PRO A 218 -12.80 -19.02 -46.01
C PRO A 218 -12.01 -17.75 -46.32
N LYS A 219 -10.71 -17.75 -46.01
CA LYS A 219 -9.75 -16.81 -46.61
C LYS A 219 -9.65 -17.19 -48.08
N GLY A 220 -10.66 -16.79 -48.82
CA GLY A 220 -10.86 -17.06 -50.23
C GLY A 220 -11.38 -15.79 -50.90
N SER A 221 -10.70 -14.67 -50.68
CA SER A 221 -10.77 -13.55 -51.63
C SER A 221 -9.60 -13.71 -52.58
N LYS A 222 -9.78 -14.55 -53.61
CA LYS A 222 -9.00 -14.48 -54.84
C LYS A 222 -9.47 -13.27 -55.66
N LEU A 223 -9.27 -12.07 -55.12
CA LEU A 223 -9.29 -10.86 -55.92
C LEU A 223 -7.82 -10.49 -56.12
N SER A 224 -7.24 -11.02 -57.20
CA SER A 224 -6.07 -10.40 -57.82
C SER A 224 -6.47 -8.97 -58.18
N LEU A 225 -5.65 -8.01 -57.76
CA LEU A 225 -5.77 -6.64 -58.25
C LEU A 225 -5.56 -6.65 -59.77
N PRO A 226 -6.25 -5.79 -60.54
CA PRO A 226 -5.93 -5.64 -61.96
C PRO A 226 -4.52 -5.05 -62.06
N GLY A 227 -3.53 -5.86 -62.47
CA GLY A 227 -2.15 -5.39 -62.67
C GLY A 227 -1.01 -6.39 -62.43
N ASP A 228 -1.27 -7.60 -61.93
CA ASP A 228 -0.30 -8.72 -61.98
C ASP A 228 -0.53 -9.60 -63.22
#